data_AF-A0A5A9YWP2-F1
#
_entry.id   AF-A0A5A9YWP2-F1
#
_cell.length_a   1.000
_cell.length_b   1.000
_cell.length_c   1.000
_cell.angle_alpha   90.00
_cell.angle_beta   90.00
_cell.angle_gamma   90.00
#
_symmetry.space_group_name_H-M   'P 1'
#
loop_
_entity.id
_entity.type
_entity.pdbx_description
1 polymer ?
#
loop_
_entity_poly.entity_id
_entity_poly.type
_entity_poly.pdbx_seq_one_letter_code
_entity_poly.pdbx_strand_id
1 'polypeptide(L)'
;AQSTNDAYPTAIRLGLLLGHDTLLASLDSLIQAFAAKGVEFAGVLKMGRTQLQDAVPMTLGQEFHAFATTLGEDLDRLRRLAPELLTEVNLGGTAIGTGINADPGYQKLAVERLAAISGQPLKPAADLIEATSDMGAFVLFSGMLKRTAVKLSKICNDLRLLSSGPRTGINEINLPPRQPGSSIMPGKVNPVIPEAVNQVAFEV
;
A
#
# COMPACT_ATOMS: atom_id res chain seq x y z
N ALA A 1 8.61 -31.38 15.51
CA ALA A 1 9.84 -30.92 14.83
C ALA A 1 9.49 -29.83 13.84
N GLN A 2 10.48 -29.06 13.37
CA GLN A 2 10.32 -28.00 12.36
C GLN A 2 11.23 -28.29 11.17
N SER A 3 10.94 -27.65 10.05
CA SER A 3 11.78 -27.54 8.86
C SER A 3 11.88 -26.06 8.45
N THR A 4 12.80 -25.73 7.55
CA THR A 4 12.75 -24.44 6.87
C THR A 4 11.43 -24.27 6.12
N ASN A 5 10.90 -25.35 5.53
CA ASN A 5 9.75 -25.32 4.63
C ASN A 5 8.40 -25.05 5.33
N ASP A 6 8.36 -25.07 6.67
CA ASP A 6 7.18 -24.68 7.45
C ASP A 6 7.45 -23.48 8.37
N ALA A 7 8.64 -23.37 8.94
CA ALA A 7 9.01 -22.23 9.79
C ALA A 7 9.19 -20.93 8.98
N TYR A 8 9.88 -20.96 7.84
CA TYR A 8 10.13 -19.77 7.01
C TYR A 8 8.85 -19.14 6.43
N PRO A 9 7.97 -19.88 5.73
CA PRO A 9 6.72 -19.30 5.22
C PRO A 9 5.78 -18.81 6.32
N THR A 10 5.79 -19.46 7.50
CA THR A 10 5.07 -18.99 8.69
C THR A 10 5.62 -17.65 9.19
N ALA A 11 6.96 -17.52 9.26
CA ALA A 11 7.61 -16.29 9.69
C ALA A 11 7.35 -15.11 8.74
N ILE A 12 7.36 -15.34 7.42
CA ILE A 12 7.03 -14.28 6.44
C ILE A 12 5.59 -13.81 6.62
N ARG A 13 4.63 -14.74 6.67
CA ARG A 13 3.21 -14.42 6.86
C ARG A 13 2.99 -13.58 8.11
N LEU A 14 3.58 -14.00 9.23
CA LEU A 14 3.51 -13.26 10.48
C LEU A 14 4.19 -11.88 10.39
N GLY A 15 5.38 -11.79 9.79
CA GLY A 15 6.08 -10.53 9.61
C GLY A 15 5.27 -9.52 8.79
N LEU A 16 4.62 -9.98 7.71
CA LEU A 16 3.72 -9.16 6.91
C LEU A 16 2.50 -8.69 7.71
N LEU A 17 1.88 -9.56 8.50
CA LEU A 17 0.76 -9.21 9.38
C LEU A 17 1.17 -8.14 10.41
N LEU A 18 2.33 -8.29 11.04
CA LEU A 18 2.83 -7.33 12.04
C LEU A 18 3.16 -5.96 11.44
N GLY A 19 3.66 -5.92 10.20
CA GLY A 19 3.93 -4.68 9.48
C GLY A 19 2.69 -4.03 8.86
N HIS A 20 1.59 -4.78 8.73
CA HIS A 20 0.41 -4.37 7.99
C HIS A 20 -0.27 -3.12 8.58
N ASP A 21 -0.40 -3.06 9.91
CA ASP A 21 -1.07 -1.94 10.58
C ASP A 21 -0.35 -0.60 10.36
N THR A 22 0.99 -0.63 10.25
CA THR A 22 1.78 0.57 9.96
C THR A 22 1.51 1.10 8.55
N LEU A 23 1.37 0.19 7.58
CA LEU A 23 0.98 0.55 6.22
C LEU A 23 -0.44 1.15 6.19
N LEU A 24 -1.41 0.51 6.86
CA LEU A 24 -2.79 0.99 6.91
C LEU A 24 -2.88 2.38 7.55
N ALA A 25 -2.18 2.60 8.67
CA ALA A 25 -2.16 3.89 9.36
C ALA A 25 -1.54 4.99 8.49
N SER A 26 -0.46 4.69 7.78
CA SER A 26 0.20 5.63 6.88
C SER A 26 -0.68 6.00 5.69
N LEU A 27 -1.37 5.00 5.11
CA LEU A 27 -2.30 5.22 3.99
C LEU A 27 -3.53 6.01 4.44
N ASP A 28 -4.12 5.69 5.59
CA ASP A 28 -5.24 6.44 6.16
C ASP A 28 -4.86 7.89 6.44
N SER A 29 -3.69 8.14 7.04
CA SER A 29 -3.19 9.50 7.25
C SER A 29 -3.09 10.31 5.94
N LEU A 30 -2.66 9.68 4.85
CA LEU A 30 -2.61 10.31 3.53
C LEU A 30 -4.02 10.58 2.98
N ILE A 31 -4.94 9.63 3.12
CA ILE A 31 -6.35 9.78 2.72
C ILE A 31 -6.99 10.96 3.46
N GLN A 32 -6.81 11.05 4.78
CA GLN A 32 -7.34 12.17 5.58
C GLN A 32 -6.75 13.52 5.15
N ALA A 33 -5.45 13.55 4.79
CA ALA A 33 -4.82 14.77 4.28
C ALA A 33 -5.43 15.22 2.93
N PHE A 34 -5.68 14.29 2.00
CA PHE A 34 -6.38 14.60 0.75
C PHE A 34 -7.83 15.02 0.98
N ALA A 35 -8.55 14.36 1.88
CA ALA A 35 -9.93 14.70 2.22
C ALA A 35 -10.02 16.12 2.82
N ALA A 36 -9.13 16.47 3.74
CA ALA A 36 -9.04 17.80 4.32
C ALA A 36 -8.76 18.88 3.26
N LYS A 37 -7.84 18.61 2.33
CA LYS A 37 -7.60 19.50 1.18
C LYS A 37 -8.78 19.58 0.22
N GLY A 38 -9.53 18.48 0.05
CA GLY A 38 -10.79 18.47 -0.69
C GLY A 38 -11.81 19.47 -0.12
N VAL A 39 -11.94 19.53 1.20
CA VAL A 39 -12.79 20.52 1.89
C VAL A 39 -12.24 21.94 1.74
N GLU A 40 -10.93 22.13 1.96
CA GLU A 40 -10.26 23.44 1.83
C GLU A 40 -10.44 24.04 0.43
N PHE A 41 -10.41 23.21 -0.62
CA PHE A 41 -10.49 23.62 -2.01
C PHE A 41 -11.90 23.53 -2.61
N ALA A 42 -12.94 23.29 -1.80
CA ALA A 42 -14.31 23.07 -2.27
C ALA A 42 -14.85 24.22 -3.15
N GLY A 43 -14.45 25.47 -2.87
CA GLY A 43 -14.89 26.66 -3.62
C GLY A 43 -13.99 27.06 -4.79
N VAL A 44 -12.87 26.36 -5.04
CA VAL A 44 -11.90 26.76 -6.08
C VAL A 44 -12.30 26.15 -7.41
N LEU A 45 -12.93 26.93 -8.29
CA LEU A 45 -13.26 26.51 -9.65
C LEU A 45 -11.99 26.38 -10.52
N LYS A 46 -11.92 25.30 -11.29
CA LYS A 46 -10.86 25.02 -12.28
C LYS A 46 -11.40 24.34 -13.53
N MET A 47 -10.60 24.31 -14.58
CA MET A 47 -10.91 23.56 -15.80
C MET A 47 -10.54 22.09 -15.63
N GLY A 48 -11.50 21.19 -15.80
CA GLY A 48 -11.21 19.76 -15.94
C GLY A 48 -10.50 19.49 -17.26
N ARG A 49 -9.63 18.47 -17.30
CA ARG A 49 -8.92 18.07 -18.52
C ARG A 49 -9.02 16.58 -18.77
N THR A 50 -9.41 16.21 -19.98
CA THR A 50 -9.43 14.82 -20.45
C THR A 50 -8.52 14.70 -21.67
N GLN A 51 -7.65 13.69 -21.71
CA GLN A 51 -6.60 13.58 -22.75
C GLN A 51 -5.72 14.85 -22.85
N LEU A 52 -5.50 15.54 -21.73
CA LEU A 52 -4.80 16.83 -21.63
C LEU A 52 -5.45 17.99 -22.40
N GLN A 53 -6.67 17.83 -22.92
CA GLN A 53 -7.46 18.90 -23.54
C GLN A 53 -8.46 19.50 -22.54
N ASP A 54 -8.82 20.76 -22.74
CA ASP A 54 -9.88 21.41 -21.96
C ASP A 54 -11.19 20.64 -22.07
N ALA A 55 -11.87 20.42 -20.94
CA ALA A 55 -13.12 19.70 -20.86
C ALA A 55 -14.24 20.59 -20.30
N VAL A 56 -14.71 20.31 -19.08
CA VAL A 56 -15.75 21.08 -18.40
C VAL A 56 -15.28 21.54 -17.01
N PRO A 57 -15.87 22.61 -16.46
CA PRO A 57 -15.50 23.09 -15.13
C PRO A 57 -15.74 22.05 -14.03
N MET A 58 -14.87 22.09 -13.01
CA MET A 58 -14.98 21.35 -11.76
C MET A 58 -14.38 22.19 -10.63
N THR A 59 -14.46 21.74 -9.38
CA THR A 59 -13.70 22.35 -8.28
C THR A 59 -12.42 21.56 -7.98
N LEU A 60 -11.37 22.25 -7.56
CA LEU A 60 -10.15 21.59 -7.07
C LEU A 60 -10.44 20.69 -5.86
N GLY A 61 -11.45 21.07 -5.05
CA GLY A 61 -11.96 20.22 -3.98
C GLY A 61 -12.52 18.88 -4.46
N GLN A 62 -13.26 18.85 -5.58
CA GLN A 62 -13.74 17.60 -6.18
C GLN A 62 -12.57 16.69 -6.61
N GLU A 63 -11.51 17.26 -7.17
CA GLU A 63 -10.31 16.50 -7.60
C GLU A 63 -9.57 15.89 -6.40
N PHE A 64 -9.33 16.67 -5.34
CA PHE A 64 -8.66 16.18 -4.14
C PHE A 64 -9.52 15.20 -3.33
N HIS A 65 -10.84 15.40 -3.30
CA HIS A 65 -11.76 14.41 -2.74
C HIS A 65 -11.68 13.09 -3.50
N ALA A 66 -11.61 13.12 -4.84
CA ALA A 66 -11.46 11.90 -5.64
C ALA A 66 -10.14 11.16 -5.35
N PHE A 67 -9.04 11.86 -5.06
CA PHE A 67 -7.79 11.24 -4.60
C PHE A 67 -7.98 10.50 -3.26
N ALA A 68 -8.66 11.12 -2.30
CA ALA A 68 -8.99 10.49 -1.02
C ALA A 68 -9.87 9.24 -1.23
N THR A 69 -10.93 9.36 -2.03
CA THR A 69 -11.87 8.26 -2.31
C THR A 69 -11.17 7.06 -2.94
N THR A 70 -10.36 7.27 -3.98
CA THR A 70 -9.71 6.15 -4.67
C THR A 70 -8.70 5.42 -3.80
N LEU A 71 -8.01 6.12 -2.89
CA LEU A 71 -7.10 5.49 -1.93
C LEU A 71 -7.87 4.83 -0.77
N GLY A 72 -9.01 5.41 -0.34
CA GLY A 72 -9.90 4.83 0.66
C GLY A 72 -10.43 3.45 0.27
N GLU A 73 -10.80 3.27 -1.00
CA GLU A 73 -11.17 1.97 -1.54
C GLU A 73 -10.06 0.91 -1.39
N ASP A 74 -8.80 1.32 -1.56
CA ASP A 74 -7.65 0.42 -1.48
C ASP A 74 -7.27 0.15 -0.01
N LEU A 75 -7.41 1.13 0.89
CA LEU A 75 -7.29 0.94 2.34
C LEU A 75 -8.28 -0.12 2.85
N ASP A 76 -9.55 -0.02 2.46
CA ASP A 76 -10.58 -0.97 2.86
C ASP A 76 -10.31 -2.38 2.34
N ARG A 77 -9.75 -2.51 1.13
CA ARG A 77 -9.34 -3.80 0.56
C ARG A 77 -8.15 -4.37 1.32
N LEU A 78 -7.10 -3.59 1.53
CA LEU A 78 -5.89 -4.02 2.24
C LEU A 78 -6.22 -4.50 3.66
N ARG A 79 -7.06 -3.75 4.38
CA ARG A 79 -7.51 -4.08 5.75
C ARG A 79 -8.16 -5.47 5.84
N ARG A 80 -8.85 -5.93 4.80
CA ARG A 80 -9.47 -7.27 4.76
C ARG A 80 -8.51 -8.34 4.24
N LEU A 81 -7.72 -8.00 3.22
CA LEU A 81 -6.95 -8.96 2.44
C LEU A 81 -5.81 -9.61 3.24
N ALA A 82 -5.05 -8.84 4.03
CA ALA A 82 -3.93 -9.41 4.78
C ALA A 82 -4.37 -10.45 5.82
N PRO A 83 -5.37 -10.18 6.69
CA PRO A 83 -5.89 -11.20 7.60
C PRO A 83 -6.49 -12.40 6.87
N GLU A 84 -7.17 -12.19 5.75
CA GLU A 84 -7.78 -13.26 4.96
C GLU A 84 -6.74 -14.22 4.38
N LEU A 85 -5.65 -13.70 3.82
CA LEU A 85 -4.67 -14.48 3.08
C LEU A 85 -3.50 -15.01 3.93
N LEU A 86 -3.12 -14.30 4.99
CA LEU A 86 -1.84 -14.52 5.68
C LEU A 86 -1.98 -15.17 7.05
N THR A 87 -3.20 -15.34 7.56
CA THR A 87 -3.41 -15.98 8.89
C THR A 87 -3.27 -17.50 8.85
N GLU A 88 -3.39 -18.10 7.67
CA GLU A 88 -3.23 -19.53 7.49
C GLU A 88 -1.76 -19.92 7.33
N VAL A 89 -1.28 -20.83 8.19
CA VAL A 89 0.14 -21.21 8.25
C VAL A 89 0.34 -22.73 8.24
N ASN A 90 1.41 -23.17 7.59
CA ASN A 90 1.74 -24.59 7.45
C ASN A 90 2.68 -25.13 8.54
N LEU A 91 2.90 -24.38 9.64
CA LEU A 91 3.79 -24.79 10.74
C LEU A 91 3.40 -26.18 11.27
N GLY A 92 4.37 -27.11 11.30
CA GLY A 92 4.13 -28.52 11.61
C GLY A 92 4.04 -29.42 10.38
N GLY A 93 4.00 -28.84 9.17
CA GLY A 93 4.09 -29.59 7.91
C GLY A 93 5.47 -30.18 7.64
N THR A 94 6.52 -29.69 8.32
CA THR A 94 7.91 -30.13 8.19
C THR A 94 8.43 -30.01 6.75
N ALA A 95 9.07 -31.04 6.19
CA ALA A 95 9.78 -30.95 4.93
C ALA A 95 8.86 -30.76 3.71
N ILE A 96 7.73 -31.45 3.66
CA ILE A 96 6.86 -31.51 2.46
C ILE A 96 5.35 -31.48 2.82
N GLY A 97 5.01 -31.05 4.02
CA GLY A 97 3.62 -30.99 4.50
C GLY A 97 3.09 -32.27 5.14
N THR A 98 3.81 -33.39 5.07
CA THR A 98 3.35 -34.68 5.67
C THR A 98 3.39 -34.70 7.20
N GLY A 99 4.06 -33.74 7.83
CA GLY A 99 4.27 -33.73 9.28
C GLY A 99 5.25 -34.81 9.77
N ILE A 100 6.05 -35.40 8.88
CA ILE A 100 7.00 -36.44 9.26
C ILE A 100 7.97 -35.93 10.34
N ASN A 101 8.18 -36.74 11.38
CA ASN A 101 8.97 -36.39 12.57
C ASN A 101 8.40 -35.25 13.44
N ALA A 102 7.20 -34.75 13.16
CA ALA A 102 6.45 -33.92 14.10
C ALA A 102 5.55 -34.79 14.99
N ASP A 103 5.44 -34.40 16.27
CA ASP A 103 4.43 -34.98 17.15
C ASP A 103 3.03 -34.59 16.63
N PRO A 104 2.02 -35.49 16.63
CA PRO A 104 0.68 -35.17 16.15
C PRO A 104 0.01 -33.96 16.85
N GLY A 105 0.38 -33.66 18.10
CA GLY A 105 -0.11 -32.50 18.85
C GLY A 105 0.69 -31.21 18.58
N TYR A 106 1.84 -31.30 17.89
CA TYR A 106 2.76 -30.19 17.72
C TYR A 106 2.13 -29.02 16.96
N GLN A 107 1.48 -29.26 15.82
CA GLN A 107 0.93 -28.19 14.97
C GLN A 107 -0.06 -27.31 15.76
N LYS A 108 -1.05 -27.95 16.39
CA LYS A 108 -2.08 -27.26 17.16
C LYS A 108 -1.44 -26.40 18.25
N LEU A 109 -0.59 -26.98 19.07
CA LEU A 109 0.07 -26.27 20.17
C LEU A 109 0.98 -25.14 19.66
N ALA A 110 1.77 -25.39 18.62
CA ALA A 110 2.71 -24.40 18.10
C ALA A 110 1.98 -23.19 17.50
N VAL A 111 0.93 -23.42 16.70
CA VAL A 111 0.15 -22.34 16.09
C VAL A 111 -0.64 -21.57 17.15
N GLU A 112 -1.30 -22.25 18.10
CA GLU A 112 -2.01 -21.59 19.21
C GLU A 112 -1.07 -20.70 20.04
N ARG A 113 0.14 -21.20 20.36
CA ARG A 113 1.14 -20.43 21.11
C ARG A 113 1.66 -19.26 20.28
N LEU A 114 1.93 -19.46 19.00
CA LEU A 114 2.39 -18.38 18.13
C LEU A 114 1.34 -17.28 17.97
N ALA A 115 0.07 -17.65 17.80
CA ALA A 115 -1.05 -16.71 17.79
C ALA A 115 -1.13 -15.90 19.09
N ALA A 116 -1.03 -16.58 20.25
CA ALA A 116 -1.06 -15.92 21.55
C ALA A 116 0.13 -14.96 21.77
N ILE A 117 1.34 -15.34 21.36
CA ILE A 117 2.55 -14.52 21.51
C ILE A 117 2.51 -13.31 20.57
N SER A 118 2.07 -13.51 19.33
CA SER A 118 2.07 -12.46 18.31
C SER A 118 0.86 -11.52 18.37
N GLY A 119 -0.22 -11.94 19.03
CA GLY A 119 -1.51 -11.25 19.00
C GLY A 119 -2.23 -11.34 17.65
N GLN A 120 -1.75 -12.18 16.72
CA GLN A 120 -2.34 -12.38 15.40
C GLN A 120 -3.20 -13.65 15.38
N PRO A 121 -4.34 -13.67 14.67
CA PRO A 121 -5.28 -14.79 14.67
C PRO A 121 -4.81 -15.92 13.72
N LEU A 122 -3.60 -16.42 13.95
CA LEU A 122 -3.02 -17.49 13.12
C LEU A 122 -3.79 -18.80 13.29
N LYS A 123 -3.96 -19.52 12.19
CA LYS A 123 -4.65 -20.81 12.14
C LYS A 123 -3.86 -21.82 11.31
N PRO A 124 -3.91 -23.12 11.65
CA PRO A 124 -3.28 -24.15 10.84
C PRO A 124 -3.94 -24.25 9.48
N ALA A 125 -3.15 -24.47 8.42
CA ALA A 125 -3.67 -24.78 7.10
C ALA A 125 -4.45 -26.10 7.11
N ALA A 126 -5.51 -26.15 6.29
CA ALA A 126 -6.36 -27.34 6.19
C ALA A 126 -5.63 -28.51 5.53
N ASP A 127 -4.76 -28.22 4.56
CA ASP A 127 -3.88 -29.18 3.90
C ASP A 127 -2.43 -28.65 3.93
N LEU A 128 -1.59 -29.35 4.68
CA LEU A 128 -0.18 -28.98 4.86
C LEU A 128 0.68 -29.27 3.63
N ILE A 129 0.30 -30.24 2.80
CA ILE A 129 1.03 -30.57 1.56
C ILE A 129 0.81 -29.44 0.55
N GLU A 130 -0.43 -29.01 0.39
CA GLU A 130 -0.80 -27.87 -0.43
C GLU A 130 -0.09 -26.59 0.06
N ALA A 131 -0.27 -26.25 1.34
CA ALA A 131 0.22 -24.99 1.91
C ALA A 131 1.76 -24.87 1.95
N THR A 132 2.48 -26.00 1.85
CA THR A 132 3.95 -26.00 1.73
C THR A 132 4.40 -25.56 0.33
N SER A 133 3.57 -25.76 -0.69
CA SER A 133 3.85 -25.35 -2.07
C SER A 133 3.19 -24.04 -2.48
N ASP A 134 2.10 -23.64 -1.82
CA ASP A 134 1.31 -22.48 -2.24
C ASP A 134 1.92 -21.12 -1.82
N MET A 135 2.05 -20.26 -2.84
CA MET A 135 2.50 -18.88 -2.73
C MET A 135 1.46 -17.88 -3.23
N GLY A 136 0.23 -18.34 -3.54
CA GLY A 136 -0.85 -17.53 -4.09
C GLY A 136 -1.25 -16.36 -3.19
N ALA A 137 -1.27 -16.57 -1.88
CA ALA A 137 -1.51 -15.52 -0.89
C ALA A 137 -0.56 -14.32 -1.05
N PHE A 138 0.74 -14.57 -1.26
CA PHE A 138 1.73 -13.51 -1.43
C PHE A 138 1.57 -12.79 -2.78
N VAL A 139 1.24 -13.52 -3.85
CA VAL A 139 1.00 -12.94 -5.17
C VAL A 139 -0.20 -12.00 -5.14
N LEU A 140 -1.30 -12.41 -4.50
CA LEU A 140 -2.49 -11.58 -4.36
C LEU A 140 -2.23 -10.34 -3.50
N PHE A 141 -1.53 -10.51 -2.36
CA PHE A 141 -1.16 -9.38 -1.51
C PHE A 141 -0.26 -8.37 -2.23
N SER A 142 0.77 -8.86 -2.94
CA SER A 142 1.66 -8.03 -3.77
C SER A 142 0.89 -7.32 -4.88
N GLY A 143 -0.06 -7.98 -5.53
CA GLY A 143 -0.94 -7.37 -6.54
C GLY A 143 -1.75 -6.19 -5.99
N MET A 144 -2.19 -6.25 -4.73
CA MET A 144 -2.88 -5.15 -4.06
C MET A 144 -1.94 -3.99 -3.74
N LEU A 145 -0.69 -4.27 -3.33
CA LEU A 145 0.33 -3.23 -3.15
C LEU A 145 0.63 -2.51 -4.48
N LYS A 146 0.82 -3.27 -5.58
CA LYS A 146 1.04 -2.71 -6.91
C LYS A 146 -0.11 -1.83 -7.38
N ARG A 147 -1.36 -2.28 -7.17
CA ARG A 147 -2.54 -1.46 -7.47
C ARG A 147 -2.51 -0.11 -6.74
N THR A 148 -2.19 -0.14 -5.45
CA THR A 148 -2.10 1.07 -4.61
C THR A 148 -0.97 1.99 -5.12
N ALA A 149 0.19 1.42 -5.45
CA ALA A 149 1.33 2.14 -6.02
C ALA A 149 0.99 2.85 -7.35
N VAL A 150 0.28 2.17 -8.26
CA VAL A 150 -0.17 2.77 -9.53
C VAL A 150 -1.05 3.99 -9.29
N LYS A 151 -2.00 3.91 -8.32
CA LYS A 151 -2.85 5.06 -7.97
C LYS A 151 -2.05 6.20 -7.37
N LEU A 152 -1.13 5.92 -6.43
CA LEU A 152 -0.25 6.93 -5.84
C LEU A 152 0.62 7.61 -6.90
N SER A 153 1.16 6.85 -7.85
CA SER A 153 1.97 7.38 -8.95
C SER A 153 1.15 8.32 -9.83
N LYS A 154 -0.10 7.95 -10.17
CA LYS A 154 -1.03 8.82 -10.91
C LYS A 154 -1.27 10.13 -10.16
N ILE A 155 -1.60 10.06 -8.86
CA ILE A 155 -1.84 11.25 -8.03
C ILE A 155 -0.60 12.15 -7.99
N CYS A 156 0.60 11.57 -7.83
CA CYS A 156 1.84 12.32 -7.85
C CYS A 156 2.10 12.99 -9.21
N ASN A 157 1.77 12.32 -10.32
CA ASN A 157 1.88 12.90 -11.65
C ASN A 157 0.94 14.10 -11.82
N ASP A 158 -0.31 13.98 -11.34
CA ASP A 158 -1.26 15.10 -11.36
C ASP A 158 -0.73 16.28 -10.54
N LEU A 159 -0.26 16.04 -9.31
CA LEU A 159 0.29 17.11 -8.46
C LEU A 159 1.46 17.84 -9.14
N ARG A 160 2.36 17.10 -9.79
CA ARG A 160 3.49 17.67 -10.54
C ARG A 160 3.04 18.47 -11.75
N LEU A 161 2.05 17.97 -12.49
CA LEU A 161 1.52 18.63 -13.68
C LEU A 161 0.77 19.92 -13.30
N LEU A 162 -0.10 19.85 -12.29
CA LEU A 162 -0.86 21.00 -11.78
C LEU A 162 0.05 22.07 -11.18
N SER A 163 1.19 21.69 -10.59
CA SER A 163 2.18 22.63 -10.04
C SER A 163 3.25 23.09 -11.06
N SER A 164 3.14 22.70 -12.33
CA SER A 164 4.14 23.06 -13.34
C SER A 164 4.12 24.57 -13.61
N GLY A 165 5.28 25.23 -13.64
CA GLY A 165 5.32 26.70 -13.73
C GLY A 165 6.70 27.27 -13.40
N PRO A 166 6.79 28.56 -12.97
CA PRO A 166 5.67 29.41 -12.53
C PRO A 166 4.97 30.22 -13.64
N ARG A 167 5.54 30.30 -14.85
CA ARG A 167 4.98 31.13 -15.95
C ARG A 167 4.60 30.36 -17.21
N THR A 168 5.24 29.22 -17.44
CA THR A 168 5.16 28.46 -18.71
C THR A 168 4.59 27.05 -18.49
N GLY A 169 3.76 26.88 -17.47
CA GLY A 169 3.08 25.62 -17.13
C GLY A 169 1.65 25.88 -16.69
N ILE A 170 1.00 24.90 -16.06
CA ILE A 170 -0.39 24.99 -15.61
C ILE A 170 -0.54 25.91 -14.38
N ASN A 171 0.35 25.74 -13.39
CA ASN A 171 0.44 26.56 -12.18
C ASN A 171 -0.90 26.76 -11.43
N GLU A 172 -1.73 25.71 -11.36
CA GLU A 172 -3.02 25.72 -10.65
C GLU A 172 -2.86 25.52 -9.14
N ILE A 173 -1.78 24.87 -8.71
CA ILE A 173 -1.46 24.65 -7.29
C ILE A 173 -0.02 25.02 -6.98
N ASN A 174 0.25 25.37 -5.71
CA ASN A 174 1.58 25.62 -5.19
C ASN A 174 1.98 24.51 -4.22
N LEU A 175 3.01 23.72 -4.58
CA LEU A 175 3.56 22.72 -3.67
C LEU A 175 4.58 23.36 -2.71
N PRO A 176 4.64 22.92 -1.43
CA PRO A 176 5.60 23.47 -0.48
C PRO A 176 7.05 23.28 -0.95
N PRO A 177 7.89 24.33 -0.95
CA PRO A 177 9.29 24.21 -1.32
C PRO A 177 10.05 23.41 -0.26
N ARG A 178 10.60 22.25 -0.65
CA ARG A 178 11.37 21.38 0.26
C ARG A 178 12.89 21.49 0.08
N GLN A 179 13.35 21.89 -1.09
CA GLN A 179 14.76 22.12 -1.38
C GLN A 179 14.94 23.07 -2.58
N PRO A 180 16.09 23.75 -2.72
CA PRO A 180 16.44 24.48 -3.93
C PRO A 180 16.41 23.54 -5.14
N GLY A 181 15.68 23.93 -6.20
CA GLY A 181 15.47 23.09 -7.38
C GLY A 181 16.65 23.11 -8.37
N SER A 182 17.54 24.09 -8.26
CA SER A 182 18.76 24.18 -9.08
C SER A 182 19.77 25.14 -8.47
N SER A 183 21.05 24.83 -8.60
CA SER A 183 22.15 25.71 -8.22
C SER A 183 22.29 26.95 -9.11
N ILE A 184 21.76 26.92 -10.35
CA ILE A 184 21.93 28.00 -11.34
C ILE A 184 20.70 28.91 -11.47
N MET A 185 19.51 28.45 -11.02
CA MET A 185 18.27 29.22 -11.11
C MET A 185 17.77 29.58 -9.70
N PRO A 186 18.16 30.75 -9.16
CA PRO A 186 17.65 31.24 -7.89
C PRO A 186 16.12 31.25 -7.87
N GLY A 187 15.52 30.66 -6.83
CA GLY A 187 14.07 30.60 -6.67
C GLY A 187 13.36 29.47 -7.43
N LYS A 188 14.06 28.66 -8.24
CA LYS A 188 13.46 27.45 -8.83
C LYS A 188 13.18 26.42 -7.73
N VAL A 189 11.96 25.86 -7.73
CA VAL A 189 11.51 24.80 -6.82
C VAL A 189 11.00 23.63 -7.64
N ASN A 190 11.44 22.41 -7.33
CA ASN A 190 11.00 21.19 -8.00
C ASN A 190 10.03 20.41 -7.09
N PRO A 191 9.09 19.63 -7.66
CA PRO A 191 8.14 18.80 -6.91
C PRO A 191 8.78 17.47 -6.44
N VAL A 192 9.86 17.57 -5.65
CA VAL A 192 10.72 16.43 -5.29
C VAL A 192 10.04 15.36 -4.43
N ILE A 193 9.00 15.72 -3.68
CA ILE A 193 8.26 14.76 -2.85
C ILE A 193 7.40 13.84 -3.75
N PRO A 194 6.54 14.35 -4.64
CA PRO A 194 5.92 13.52 -5.68
C PRO A 194 6.91 12.70 -6.52
N GLU A 195 8.07 13.26 -6.87
CA GLU A 195 9.12 12.54 -7.63
C GLU A 195 9.69 11.33 -6.87
N ALA A 196 9.92 11.47 -5.57
CA ALA A 196 10.37 10.37 -4.72
C ALA A 196 9.29 9.28 -4.61
N VAL A 197 8.02 9.67 -4.43
CA VAL A 197 6.90 8.73 -4.37
C VAL A 197 6.71 8.00 -5.71
N ASN A 198 6.90 8.69 -6.85
CA ASN A 198 6.88 8.03 -8.16
C ASN A 198 7.96 6.94 -8.25
N GLN A 199 9.18 7.20 -7.79
CA GLN A 199 10.27 6.21 -7.82
C GLN A 199 9.95 4.99 -6.97
N VAL A 200 9.43 5.18 -5.75
CA VAL A 200 8.95 4.08 -4.89
C VAL A 200 7.84 3.31 -5.59
N ALA A 201 6.90 3.99 -6.25
CA ALA A 201 5.81 3.33 -6.97
C ALA A 201 6.26 2.56 -8.22
N PHE A 202 7.46 2.81 -8.77
CA PHE A 202 8.04 2.04 -9.86
C PHE A 202 8.82 0.82 -9.36
N GLU A 203 9.34 0.87 -8.14
CA GLU A 203 10.01 -0.24 -7.48
C GLU A 203 9.02 -1.34 -7.05
N VAL A 204 7.81 -0.95 -6.66
CA VAL A 204 6.70 -1.84 -6.25
C VAL A 204 6.00 -2.48 -7.44
#